data_AF-A0A959TL74-F1
#
_entry.id   AF-A0A959TL74-F1
#
_cell.length_a   1.000
_cell.length_b   1.000
_cell.length_c   1.000
_cell.angle_alpha   90.00
_cell.angle_beta   90.00
_cell.angle_gamma   90.00
#
_symmetry.space_group_name_H-M   'P 1'
#
loop_
_entity.id
_entity.type
_entity.pdbx_description
1 polymer ?
#
loop_
_entity_poly.entity_id
_entity_poly.type
_entity_poly.pdbx_seq_one_letter_code
_entity_poly.pdbx_strand_id
1 'polypeptide(L)'
;MGEWGLFWTVFGLTNVLFGAVTAAWLLRWQDRLSLPAVPLAIVGAGLAPFVVTLMLYYGMMFLPGMSALAYVALVTGVMLAVSLTAGEGWGRLAAMLRRIVRGASDPAIWPFWLGSLAVVVIAVLLLPNKPLVDHDVLEYGVQGRVFLRDKAIHFVRHRFDPATGFYYVGLHGFSFPLMFTWEGLVGAVVGGAGDAWSRSITVWYAWLLIALCWSVLRRASPWLAAAGTLNMTLPLGFLFLLVVYHLDSYRIFLFSAVMAMLVAAFRSPSPARWLLLGTLAGAHAFVHSLGAILGGILVLVVVLVSSGGMEARLRPVLWMIGPLLLAGGLHYVLDTFLGTGWIFKDIIWF
;
A
#
# COMPACT_ATOMS: atom_id res chain seq x y z
N MET A 1 -16.60 11.29 19.51
CA MET A 1 -16.62 9.88 19.08
C MET A 1 -15.47 9.16 19.77
N GLY A 2 -15.67 7.95 20.33
CA GLY A 2 -14.58 7.18 20.94
C GLY A 2 -13.60 6.60 19.91
N GLU A 3 -12.45 6.11 20.37
CA GLU A 3 -11.40 5.52 19.52
C GLU A 3 -11.95 4.47 18.53
N TRP A 4 -12.78 3.55 19.01
CA TRP A 4 -13.37 2.51 18.16
C TRP A 4 -14.35 3.06 17.12
N GLY A 5 -15.05 4.16 17.43
CA GLY A 5 -15.89 4.83 16.43
C GLY A 5 -15.03 5.45 15.32
N LEU A 6 -13.88 6.03 15.68
CA LEU A 6 -12.92 6.55 14.71
C LEU A 6 -12.34 5.42 13.86
N PHE A 7 -11.92 4.33 14.50
CA PHE A 7 -11.43 3.14 13.83
C PHE A 7 -12.39 2.67 12.73
N TRP A 8 -13.66 2.41 13.07
CA TRP A 8 -14.64 1.91 12.09
C TRP A 8 -14.92 2.93 10.98
N THR A 9 -14.92 4.23 11.31
CA THR A 9 -15.08 5.30 10.32
C THR A 9 -13.93 5.30 9.32
N VAL A 10 -12.68 5.30 9.79
CA VAL A 10 -11.50 5.37 8.93
C VAL A 10 -11.30 4.05 8.16
N PHE A 11 -11.53 2.91 8.80
CA PHE A 11 -11.46 1.59 8.18
C PHE A 11 -12.52 1.42 7.09
N GLY A 12 -13.78 1.73 7.39
CA GLY A 12 -14.88 1.65 6.44
C GLY A 12 -14.69 2.59 5.25
N LEU A 13 -14.22 3.82 5.50
CA LEU A 13 -13.92 4.78 4.45
C LEU A 13 -12.75 4.32 3.58
N THR A 14 -11.62 3.93 4.19
CA THR A 14 -10.36 3.75 3.47
C THR A 14 -10.19 2.34 2.91
N ASN A 15 -10.45 1.31 3.71
CA ASN A 15 -10.17 -0.07 3.32
C ASN A 15 -11.34 -0.66 2.55
N VAL A 16 -12.58 -0.27 2.88
CA VAL A 16 -13.78 -0.81 2.25
C VAL A 16 -14.26 0.07 1.10
N LEU A 17 -14.67 1.32 1.36
CA LEU A 17 -15.25 2.18 0.33
C LEU A 17 -14.19 2.56 -0.72
N PHE A 18 -13.09 3.17 -0.31
CA PHE A 18 -11.99 3.53 -1.22
C PHE A 18 -11.33 2.29 -1.82
N GLY A 19 -11.24 1.18 -1.08
CA GLY A 19 -10.79 -0.12 -1.60
C GLY A 19 -11.67 -0.66 -2.73
N ALA A 20 -13.01 -0.52 -2.62
CA ALA A 20 -13.93 -0.88 -3.67
C ALA A 20 -13.79 0.04 -4.89
N VAL A 21 -13.58 1.34 -4.68
CA VAL A 21 -13.34 2.32 -5.76
C VAL A 21 -12.09 1.96 -6.56
N THR A 22 -10.95 1.74 -5.90
CA THR A 22 -9.69 1.40 -6.59
C THR A 22 -9.78 0.03 -7.27
N ALA A 23 -10.42 -0.96 -6.64
CA ALA A 23 -10.67 -2.26 -7.24
C ALA A 23 -11.55 -2.17 -8.49
N ALA A 24 -12.68 -1.44 -8.41
CA ALA A 24 -13.55 -1.20 -9.56
C ALA A 24 -12.81 -0.48 -10.68
N TRP A 25 -12.05 0.56 -10.35
CA TRP A 25 -11.26 1.31 -11.34
C TRP A 25 -10.24 0.41 -12.04
N LEU A 26 -9.49 -0.44 -11.33
CA LEU A 26 -8.58 -1.40 -11.98
C LEU A 26 -9.32 -2.44 -12.81
N LEU A 27 -10.46 -2.95 -12.33
CA LEU A 27 -11.27 -3.93 -13.07
C LEU A 27 -11.82 -3.38 -14.39
N ARG A 28 -12.02 -2.07 -14.51
CA ARG A 28 -12.34 -1.41 -15.80
C ARG A 28 -11.28 -1.70 -16.86
N TRP A 29 -10.02 -1.81 -16.45
CA TRP A 29 -8.88 -2.07 -17.34
C TRP A 29 -8.55 -3.55 -17.48
N GLN A 30 -9.34 -4.44 -16.88
CA GLN A 30 -9.03 -5.88 -16.82
C GLN A 30 -8.76 -6.49 -18.20
N ASP A 31 -9.53 -6.13 -19.23
CA ASP A 31 -9.38 -6.71 -20.57
C ASP A 31 -8.10 -6.22 -21.24
N ARG A 32 -7.76 -4.93 -21.07
CA ARG A 32 -6.50 -4.33 -21.58
C ARG A 32 -5.28 -4.87 -20.84
N LEU A 33 -5.46 -5.18 -19.56
CA LEU A 33 -4.46 -5.81 -18.72
C LEU A 33 -4.40 -7.32 -18.97
N SER A 34 -5.40 -7.95 -19.58
CA SER A 34 -5.52 -9.41 -19.69
C SER A 34 -5.16 -10.13 -18.37
N LEU A 35 -5.60 -9.57 -17.24
CA LEU A 35 -5.33 -10.06 -15.89
C LEU A 35 -6.60 -10.69 -15.27
N PRO A 36 -6.45 -11.59 -14.30
CA PRO A 36 -7.59 -12.20 -13.64
C PRO A 36 -8.22 -11.22 -12.67
N ALA A 37 -9.56 -11.20 -12.62
CA ALA A 37 -10.33 -10.22 -11.84
C ALA A 37 -9.99 -10.24 -10.34
N VAL A 38 -9.93 -11.42 -9.71
CA VAL A 38 -9.77 -11.54 -8.25
C VAL A 38 -8.43 -10.97 -7.75
N PRO A 39 -7.25 -11.42 -8.26
CA PRO A 39 -5.97 -10.79 -7.90
C PRO A 39 -5.94 -9.29 -8.18
N LEU A 40 -6.51 -8.84 -9.30
CA LEU A 40 -6.52 -7.43 -9.67
C LEU A 40 -7.36 -6.58 -8.70
N ALA A 41 -8.50 -7.10 -8.24
CA ALA A 41 -9.32 -6.45 -7.23
C ALA A 41 -8.64 -6.42 -5.86
N ILE A 42 -7.92 -7.48 -5.47
CA ILE A 42 -7.13 -7.53 -4.22
C ILE A 42 -6.01 -6.49 -4.27
N VAL A 43 -5.29 -6.38 -5.39
CA VAL A 43 -4.31 -5.32 -5.63
C VAL A 43 -4.95 -3.95 -5.52
N GLY A 44 -6.12 -3.75 -6.13
CA GLY A 44 -6.89 -2.51 -6.01
C GLY A 44 -7.21 -2.15 -4.57
N ALA A 45 -7.78 -3.08 -3.80
CA ALA A 45 -8.09 -2.88 -2.38
C ALA A 45 -6.84 -2.52 -1.57
N GLY A 46 -5.71 -3.16 -1.84
CA GLY A 46 -4.43 -2.84 -1.21
C GLY A 46 -3.83 -1.49 -1.65
N LEU A 47 -4.22 -0.94 -2.80
CA LEU A 47 -3.79 0.38 -3.25
C LEU A 47 -4.61 1.53 -2.64
N ALA A 48 -5.74 1.28 -1.99
CA ALA A 48 -6.55 2.38 -1.45
C ALA A 48 -5.84 3.18 -0.35
N PRO A 49 -5.27 2.56 0.71
CA PRO A 49 -4.48 3.31 1.70
C PRO A 49 -3.28 4.03 1.07
N PHE A 50 -2.64 3.42 0.05
CA PHE A 50 -1.57 4.06 -0.72
C PHE A 50 -2.03 5.33 -1.45
N VAL A 51 -3.17 5.28 -2.15
CA VAL A 51 -3.70 6.44 -2.89
C VAL A 51 -4.02 7.58 -1.93
N VAL A 52 -4.61 7.26 -0.77
CA VAL A 52 -4.86 8.26 0.29
C VAL A 52 -3.55 8.93 0.71
N THR A 53 -2.52 8.16 1.06
CA THR A 53 -1.25 8.72 1.56
C THR A 53 -0.49 9.45 0.45
N LEU A 54 -0.58 9.01 -0.80
CA LEU A 54 0.00 9.72 -1.95
C LEU A 54 -0.68 11.07 -2.18
N MET A 55 -2.00 11.15 -2.06
CA MET A 55 -2.73 12.42 -2.19
C MET A 55 -2.42 13.38 -1.05
N LEU A 56 -2.32 12.87 0.19
CA LEU A 56 -1.87 13.67 1.32
C LEU A 56 -0.44 14.17 1.12
N TYR A 57 0.45 13.33 0.61
CA TYR A 57 1.83 13.70 0.33
C TYR A 57 1.93 14.88 -0.63
N TYR A 58 1.28 14.79 -1.79
CA TYR A 58 1.26 15.88 -2.76
C TYR A 58 0.50 17.10 -2.23
N GLY A 59 -0.63 16.89 -1.56
CA GLY A 59 -1.43 17.96 -0.97
C GLY A 59 -0.64 18.76 0.06
N MET A 60 0.03 18.11 1.01
CA MET A 60 0.80 18.79 2.06
C MET A 60 2.11 19.38 1.56
N MET A 61 2.67 18.84 0.46
CA MET A 61 3.85 19.41 -0.17
C MET A 61 3.53 20.68 -0.96
N PHE A 62 2.43 20.69 -1.73
CA PHE A 62 2.09 21.80 -2.62
C PHE A 62 1.11 22.82 -2.02
N LEU A 63 0.30 22.41 -1.05
CA LEU A 63 -0.72 23.22 -0.40
C LEU A 63 -0.57 23.12 1.12
N PRO A 64 0.56 23.57 1.71
CA PRO A 64 0.81 23.41 3.14
C PRO A 64 -0.16 24.23 4.00
N GLY A 65 -0.47 23.72 5.19
CA GLY A 65 -1.20 24.45 6.23
C GLY A 65 -2.73 24.52 6.04
N MET A 66 -3.30 23.82 5.06
CA MET A 66 -4.75 23.79 4.87
C MET A 66 -5.47 23.18 6.09
N SER A 67 -6.79 23.40 6.21
CA SER A 67 -7.58 22.80 7.29
C SER A 67 -7.68 21.28 7.15
N ALA A 68 -7.95 20.57 8.25
CA ALA A 68 -8.13 19.11 8.21
C ALA A 68 -9.25 18.69 7.25
N LEU A 69 -10.37 19.43 7.27
CA LEU A 69 -11.49 19.22 6.36
C LEU A 69 -11.08 19.36 4.89
N ALA A 70 -10.21 20.32 4.55
CA ALA A 70 -9.78 20.53 3.18
C ALA A 70 -8.94 19.35 2.65
N TYR A 71 -8.04 18.77 3.45
CA TYR A 71 -7.31 17.56 3.04
C TYR A 71 -8.24 16.33 2.93
N VAL A 72 -9.19 16.16 3.86
CA VAL A 72 -10.19 15.09 3.77
C VAL A 72 -11.04 15.25 2.50
N ALA A 73 -11.45 16.48 2.18
CA ALA A 73 -12.19 16.79 0.96
C ALA A 73 -11.35 16.56 -0.31
N LEU A 74 -10.05 16.90 -0.30
CA LEU A 74 -9.14 16.62 -1.42
C LEU A 74 -9.06 15.12 -1.71
N VAL A 75 -8.75 14.31 -0.69
CA VAL A 75 -8.67 12.84 -0.84
C VAL A 75 -10.00 12.27 -1.31
N THR A 76 -11.11 12.66 -0.65
CA THR A 76 -12.45 12.17 -0.99
C THR A 76 -12.87 12.60 -2.40
N GLY A 77 -12.56 13.83 -2.80
CA GLY A 77 -12.85 14.36 -4.14
C GLY A 77 -12.10 13.61 -5.23
N VAL A 78 -10.83 13.30 -5.03
CA VAL A 78 -10.05 12.44 -5.94
C VAL A 78 -10.66 11.04 -6.01
N MET A 79 -10.98 10.42 -4.87
CA MET A 79 -11.58 9.09 -4.86
C MET A 79 -12.98 9.08 -5.51
N LEU A 80 -13.75 10.15 -5.37
CA LEU A 80 -15.02 10.31 -6.07
C LEU A 80 -14.80 10.43 -7.59
N ALA A 81 -13.82 11.20 -8.05
CA ALA A 81 -13.49 11.29 -9.47
C ALA A 81 -13.04 9.93 -10.03
N VAL A 82 -12.22 9.18 -9.29
CA VAL A 82 -11.82 7.80 -9.65
C VAL A 82 -13.05 6.88 -9.72
N SER A 83 -13.96 6.98 -8.75
CA SER A 83 -15.22 6.22 -8.70
C SER A 83 -16.10 6.48 -9.94
N LEU A 84 -16.29 7.74 -10.30
CA LEU A 84 -17.07 8.15 -11.48
C LEU A 84 -16.45 7.61 -12.78
N THR A 85 -15.12 7.54 -12.84
CA THR A 85 -14.41 6.99 -14.00
C THR A 85 -14.28 5.46 -13.96
N ALA A 86 -14.73 4.75 -12.93
CA ALA A 86 -14.63 3.29 -12.91
C ALA A 86 -15.60 2.58 -13.88
N GLY A 87 -16.73 3.21 -14.24
CA GLY A 87 -17.65 2.73 -15.27
C GLY A 87 -18.07 1.26 -15.09
N GLU A 88 -17.89 0.43 -16.13
CA GLU A 88 -18.18 -1.02 -16.11
C GLU A 88 -17.43 -1.79 -15.02
N GLY A 89 -16.34 -1.23 -14.47
CA GLY A 89 -15.58 -1.80 -13.36
C GLY A 89 -16.45 -2.10 -12.13
N TRP A 90 -17.47 -1.27 -11.86
CA TRP A 90 -18.43 -1.51 -10.77
C TRP A 90 -19.26 -2.78 -10.99
N GLY A 91 -19.75 -2.99 -12.22
CA GLY A 91 -20.49 -4.20 -12.59
C GLY A 91 -19.62 -5.46 -12.46
N ARG A 92 -18.36 -5.37 -12.89
CA ARG A 92 -17.37 -6.45 -12.76
C ARG A 92 -17.06 -6.76 -11.30
N LEU A 93 -16.88 -5.74 -10.46
CA LEU A 93 -16.65 -5.91 -9.02
C LEU A 93 -17.85 -6.58 -8.34
N ALA A 94 -19.07 -6.11 -8.61
CA ALA A 94 -20.29 -6.69 -8.05
C ALA A 94 -20.48 -8.16 -8.48
N ALA A 95 -20.27 -8.47 -9.76
CA ALA A 95 -20.35 -9.84 -10.27
C ALA A 95 -19.30 -10.75 -9.61
N MET A 96 -18.08 -10.25 -9.44
CA MET A 96 -16.99 -10.97 -8.76
C MET A 96 -17.32 -11.24 -7.29
N LEU A 97 -17.79 -10.23 -6.54
CA LEU A 97 -18.16 -10.39 -5.13
C LEU A 97 -19.28 -11.44 -4.97
N ARG A 98 -20.31 -11.41 -5.83
CA ARG A 98 -21.36 -12.46 -5.83
C ARG A 98 -20.79 -13.86 -6.09
N ARG A 99 -19.81 -13.99 -6.98
CA ARG A 99 -19.13 -15.27 -7.24
C ARG A 99 -18.31 -15.73 -6.04
N ILE A 100 -17.60 -14.83 -5.37
CA ILE A 100 -16.84 -15.14 -4.15
C ILE A 100 -17.78 -15.64 -3.05
N VAL A 101 -18.90 -14.95 -2.81
CA VAL A 101 -19.90 -15.37 -1.81
C VAL A 101 -20.46 -16.77 -2.12
N ARG A 102 -20.79 -17.05 -3.40
CA ARG A 102 -21.25 -18.39 -3.81
C ARG A 102 -20.16 -19.46 -3.70
N GLY A 103 -18.90 -19.08 -3.93
CA GLY A 103 -17.75 -19.99 -3.84
C GLY A 103 -17.23 -20.22 -2.42
N ALA A 104 -17.72 -19.46 -1.43
CA ALA A 104 -17.30 -19.59 -0.04
C ALA A 104 -17.65 -20.96 0.57
N SER A 105 -18.61 -21.68 -0.02
CA SER A 105 -18.98 -23.04 0.37
C SER A 105 -18.11 -24.13 -0.26
N ASP A 106 -17.14 -23.80 -1.12
CA ASP A 106 -16.18 -24.78 -1.66
C ASP A 106 -15.31 -25.33 -0.52
N PRO A 107 -15.36 -26.64 -0.19
CA PRO A 107 -14.52 -27.21 0.86
C PRO A 107 -13.03 -26.97 0.64
N ALA A 108 -12.58 -26.83 -0.62
CA ALA A 108 -11.19 -26.57 -0.94
C ALA A 108 -10.69 -25.19 -0.48
N ILE A 109 -11.56 -24.28 -0.03
CA ILE A 109 -11.18 -22.94 0.45
C ILE A 109 -10.70 -22.93 1.92
N TRP A 110 -10.81 -24.06 2.63
CA TRP A 110 -10.46 -24.12 4.05
C TRP A 110 -9.06 -23.58 4.41
N PRO A 111 -7.98 -23.75 3.62
CA PRO A 111 -6.66 -23.22 4.00
C PRO A 111 -6.64 -21.69 3.99
N PHE A 112 -7.38 -21.07 3.06
CA PHE A 112 -7.57 -19.61 3.05
C PHE A 112 -8.34 -19.15 4.29
N TRP A 113 -9.38 -19.90 4.70
CA TRP A 113 -10.09 -19.59 5.94
C TRP A 113 -9.22 -19.76 7.18
N LEU A 114 -8.38 -20.79 7.25
CA LEU A 114 -7.44 -20.97 8.34
C LEU A 114 -6.45 -19.80 8.46
N GLY A 115 -5.84 -19.39 7.34
CA GLY A 115 -4.97 -18.20 7.30
C GLY A 115 -5.70 -16.92 7.69
N SER A 116 -6.93 -16.74 7.20
CA SER A 116 -7.77 -15.57 7.55
C SER A 116 -8.15 -15.56 9.03
N LEU A 117 -8.47 -16.72 9.61
CA LEU A 117 -8.81 -16.86 11.02
C LEU A 117 -7.63 -16.46 11.91
N ALA A 118 -6.40 -16.88 11.57
CA ALA A 118 -5.21 -16.47 12.31
C ALA A 118 -5.06 -14.94 12.34
N VAL A 119 -5.24 -14.27 11.19
CA VAL A 119 -5.19 -12.80 11.12
C VAL A 119 -6.31 -12.15 11.93
N VAL A 120 -7.54 -12.67 11.86
CA VAL A 120 -8.69 -12.13 12.62
C VAL A 120 -8.47 -12.29 14.12
N VAL A 121 -8.04 -13.47 14.58
CA VAL A 121 -7.76 -13.73 16.00
C VAL A 121 -6.68 -12.77 16.49
N ILE A 122 -5.60 -12.61 15.73
CA ILE A 122 -4.52 -11.69 16.10
C ILE A 122 -4.99 -10.24 16.09
N ALA A 123 -5.79 -9.81 15.11
CA ALA A 123 -6.35 -8.46 15.05
C ALA A 123 -7.26 -8.16 16.26
N VAL A 124 -8.16 -9.08 16.61
CA VAL A 124 -9.08 -8.94 17.75
C VAL A 124 -8.34 -8.94 19.08
N LEU A 125 -7.28 -9.74 19.22
CA LEU A 125 -6.51 -9.79 20.46
C LEU A 125 -5.53 -8.62 20.59
N LEU A 126 -4.85 -8.22 19.51
CA LEU A 126 -3.79 -7.22 19.60
C LEU A 126 -4.30 -5.78 19.53
N LEU A 127 -5.20 -5.45 18.60
CA LEU A 127 -5.61 -4.05 18.40
C LEU A 127 -6.15 -3.40 19.68
N PRO A 128 -6.91 -4.09 20.55
CA PRO A 128 -7.35 -3.49 21.81
C PRO A 128 -6.28 -3.48 22.90
N ASN A 129 -5.34 -4.43 22.90
CA ASN A 129 -4.51 -4.74 24.07
C ASN A 129 -3.02 -4.37 23.91
N LYS A 130 -2.51 -4.26 22.68
CA LYS A 130 -1.11 -3.93 22.42
C LYS A 130 -1.00 -2.43 22.10
N PRO A 131 -0.36 -1.61 22.95
CA PRO A 131 -0.08 -0.22 22.61
C PRO A 131 0.97 -0.13 21.50
N LEU A 132 1.16 1.07 20.93
CA LEU A 132 2.31 1.35 20.09
C LEU A 132 3.58 1.21 20.92
N VAL A 133 4.28 0.11 20.68
CA VAL A 133 5.60 -0.22 21.21
C VAL A 133 6.42 -0.64 20.01
N ASP A 134 7.74 -0.57 20.12
CA ASP A 134 8.73 -0.77 19.05
C ASP A 134 9.21 0.55 18.42
N HIS A 135 10.52 0.64 18.19
CA HIS A 135 11.20 1.85 17.73
C HIS A 135 10.58 2.40 16.44
N ASP A 136 10.46 1.55 15.41
CA ASP A 136 10.06 1.97 14.07
C ASP A 136 8.61 2.48 14.05
N VAL A 137 7.69 1.84 14.78
CA VAL A 137 6.29 2.31 14.81
C VAL A 137 6.15 3.63 15.54
N LEU A 138 6.95 3.85 16.58
CA LEU A 138 7.00 5.13 17.27
C LEU A 138 7.56 6.20 16.35
N GLU A 139 8.60 5.90 15.57
CA GLU A 139 9.14 6.79 14.54
C GLU A 139 8.04 7.20 13.55
N TYR A 140 7.31 6.23 12.99
CA TYR A 140 6.23 6.50 12.05
C TYR A 140 5.08 7.30 12.67
N GLY A 141 4.68 6.95 13.89
CA GLY A 141 3.60 7.62 14.61
C GLY A 141 3.95 9.07 14.97
N VAL A 142 5.17 9.32 15.45
CA VAL A 142 5.67 10.67 15.75
C VAL A 142 5.74 11.50 14.48
N GLN A 143 6.36 10.98 13.41
CA GLN A 143 6.45 11.69 12.14
C GLN A 143 5.05 11.99 11.56
N GLY A 144 4.12 11.05 11.65
CA GLY A 144 2.72 11.24 11.23
C GLY A 144 1.99 12.31 12.05
N ARG A 145 2.28 12.44 13.35
CA ARG A 145 1.76 13.52 14.21
C ARG A 145 2.37 14.87 13.88
N VAL A 146 3.67 14.92 13.55
CA VAL A 146 4.32 16.14 13.07
C VAL A 146 3.65 16.61 11.78
N PHE A 147 3.42 15.72 10.81
CA PHE A 147 2.66 16.06 9.60
C PHE A 147 1.23 16.51 9.88
N LEU A 148 0.54 15.93 10.87
CA LEU A 148 -0.81 16.36 11.26
C LEU A 148 -0.84 17.74 11.94
N ARG A 149 0.17 18.04 12.76
CA ARG A 149 0.33 19.33 13.43
C ARG A 149 0.61 20.42 12.41
N ASP A 150 1.68 20.22 11.65
CA ASP A 150 2.23 21.22 10.72
C ASP A 150 1.41 21.30 9.43
N LYS A 151 0.73 20.20 9.06
CA LYS A 151 -0.03 20.05 7.81
C LYS A 151 0.80 20.42 6.60
N ALA A 152 2.07 20.04 6.63
CA ALA A 152 3.04 20.39 5.62
C ALA A 152 4.14 19.33 5.55
N ILE A 153 4.64 19.10 4.33
CA ILE A 153 5.82 18.26 4.10
C ILE A 153 6.92 19.15 3.54
N HIS A 154 7.94 19.35 4.36
CA HIS A 154 9.17 20.05 3.98
C HIS A 154 10.32 19.05 3.87
N PHE A 155 11.07 19.17 2.78
CA PHE A 155 12.37 18.52 2.62
C PHE A 155 13.42 19.40 3.28
N VAL A 156 14.02 18.91 4.35
CA VAL A 156 15.06 19.59 5.11
C VAL A 156 16.19 18.61 5.40
N ARG A 157 17.43 19.08 5.44
CA ARG A 157 18.61 18.25 5.69
C ARG A 157 18.60 17.57 7.06
N HIS A 158 18.17 18.33 8.07
CA HIS A 158 18.09 17.89 9.45
C HIS A 158 16.68 18.18 9.96
N ARG A 159 15.83 17.15 10.01
CA ARG A 159 14.48 17.28 10.54
C ARG A 159 14.50 16.92 12.01
N PHE A 160 14.53 17.94 12.86
CA PHE A 160 14.44 17.83 14.30
C PHE A 160 13.15 18.50 14.78
N ASP A 161 12.33 17.79 15.57
CA ASP A 161 11.15 18.35 16.21
C ASP A 161 11.45 18.69 17.68
N PRO A 162 11.61 19.97 18.04
CA PRO A 162 12.00 20.37 19.39
C PRO A 162 10.93 20.04 20.43
N ALA A 163 9.66 19.90 20.02
CA ALA A 163 8.57 19.56 20.93
C ALA A 163 8.65 18.13 21.46
N THR A 164 9.21 17.21 20.67
CA THR A 164 9.29 15.78 21.00
C THR A 164 10.73 15.29 21.18
N GLY A 165 11.72 16.10 20.81
CA GLY A 165 13.12 15.68 20.71
C GLY A 165 13.39 14.72 19.56
N PHE A 166 12.41 14.51 18.67
CA PHE A 166 12.47 13.53 17.60
C PHE A 166 13.37 14.00 16.46
N TYR A 167 14.27 13.12 16.01
CA TYR A 167 15.13 13.37 14.86
C TYR A 167 14.85 12.36 13.76
N TYR A 168 14.36 12.85 12.61
CA TYR A 168 14.01 11.99 11.48
C TYR A 168 15.22 11.74 10.59
N VAL A 169 15.51 10.46 10.34
CA VAL A 169 16.74 10.03 9.64
C VAL A 169 16.57 9.97 8.12
N GLY A 170 15.35 9.88 7.58
CA GLY A 170 15.10 9.93 6.14
C GLY A 170 15.13 8.58 5.41
N LEU A 171 15.26 7.46 6.12
CA LEU A 171 15.38 6.14 5.50
C LEU A 171 14.05 5.54 5.03
N HIS A 172 12.93 6.04 5.58
CA HIS A 172 11.60 5.49 5.36
C HIS A 172 10.79 6.31 4.36
N GLY A 173 9.90 5.65 3.63
CA GLY A 173 8.95 6.34 2.78
C GLY A 173 7.83 6.99 3.62
N PHE A 174 7.23 8.06 3.12
CA PHE A 174 6.19 8.79 3.86
C PHE A 174 4.81 8.10 3.86
N SER A 175 4.60 7.03 3.11
CA SER A 175 3.27 6.39 3.04
C SER A 175 2.74 5.97 4.42
N PHE A 176 3.54 5.25 5.21
CA PHE A 176 3.07 4.72 6.49
C PHE A 176 2.90 5.81 7.58
N PRO A 177 3.82 6.78 7.77
CA PRO A 177 3.57 7.94 8.61
C PRO A 177 2.29 8.71 8.24
N LEU A 178 2.02 8.87 6.95
CA LEU A 178 0.83 9.57 6.47
C LEU A 178 -0.49 8.83 6.74
N MET A 179 -0.44 7.55 7.13
CA MET A 179 -1.62 6.84 7.64
C MET A 179 -2.04 7.41 9.01
N PHE A 180 -1.10 7.59 9.94
CA PHE A 180 -1.39 8.25 11.22
C PHE A 180 -1.91 9.67 11.00
N THR A 181 -1.35 10.38 10.01
CA THR A 181 -1.84 11.70 9.60
C THR A 181 -3.28 11.63 9.08
N TRP A 182 -3.60 10.67 8.22
CA TRP A 182 -4.96 10.47 7.69
C TRP A 182 -5.99 10.22 8.79
N GLU A 183 -5.71 9.29 9.70
CA GLU A 183 -6.59 8.98 10.84
C GLU A 183 -6.82 10.21 11.71
N GLY A 184 -5.77 10.97 12.00
CA GLY A 184 -5.87 12.21 12.76
C GLY A 184 -6.63 13.33 12.04
N LEU A 185 -6.49 13.45 10.71
CA LEU A 185 -7.26 14.42 9.90
C LEU A 185 -8.75 14.09 9.93
N VAL A 186 -9.12 12.82 9.73
CA VAL A 186 -10.51 12.37 9.84
C VAL A 186 -11.00 12.60 11.27
N GLY A 187 -10.24 12.21 12.28
CA GLY A 187 -10.56 12.42 13.70
C GLY A 187 -10.83 13.88 14.05
N ALA A 188 -10.05 14.81 13.52
CA ALA A 188 -10.27 16.24 13.69
C ALA A 188 -11.60 16.73 13.07
N VAL A 189 -12.09 16.08 12.01
CA VAL A 189 -13.37 16.42 11.36
C VAL A 189 -14.57 15.81 12.11
N VAL A 190 -14.46 14.57 12.58
CA VAL A 190 -15.58 13.84 13.22
C VAL A 190 -15.55 13.86 14.76
N GLY A 191 -14.60 14.57 15.36
CA GLY A 191 -14.46 14.70 16.81
C GLY A 191 -14.04 13.40 17.50
N GLY A 192 -13.00 12.74 16.97
CA GLY A 192 -12.40 11.53 17.54
C GLY A 192 -10.87 11.60 17.56
N ALA A 193 -10.24 10.75 18.38
CA ALA A 193 -8.79 10.57 18.42
C ALA A 193 -8.46 9.09 18.63
N GLY A 194 -7.32 8.65 18.11
CA GLY A 194 -6.88 7.25 18.18
C GLY A 194 -5.81 6.95 17.14
N ASP A 195 -5.29 5.73 17.20
CA ASP A 195 -4.34 5.15 16.23
C ASP A 195 -4.71 3.71 15.84
N ALA A 196 -5.89 3.24 16.25
CA ALA A 196 -6.34 1.87 16.05
C ALA A 196 -6.42 1.50 14.57
N TRP A 197 -6.79 2.44 13.68
CA TRP A 197 -6.83 2.16 12.25
C TRP A 197 -5.41 2.01 11.70
N SER A 198 -4.51 2.93 12.05
CA SER A 198 -3.10 2.86 11.63
C SER A 198 -2.44 1.56 12.10
N ARG A 199 -2.72 1.11 13.34
CA ARG A 199 -2.29 -0.18 13.88
C ARG A 199 -2.87 -1.38 13.13
N SER A 200 -4.10 -1.26 12.61
CA SER A 200 -4.75 -2.34 11.85
C SER A 200 -4.16 -2.57 10.45
N ILE A 201 -3.34 -1.65 9.94
CA ILE A 201 -2.78 -1.75 8.60
C ILE A 201 -1.91 -3.00 8.43
N THR A 202 -1.14 -3.38 9.46
CA THR A 202 -0.32 -4.60 9.42
C THR A 202 -1.19 -5.84 9.15
N VAL A 203 -2.24 -6.04 9.94
CA VAL A 203 -3.15 -7.20 9.78
C VAL A 203 -3.96 -7.12 8.48
N TRP A 204 -4.36 -5.92 8.06
CA TRP A 204 -5.05 -5.72 6.78
C TRP A 204 -4.21 -6.18 5.59
N TYR A 205 -2.94 -5.73 5.50
CA TYR A 205 -2.07 -6.11 4.38
C TYR A 205 -1.63 -7.57 4.46
N ALA A 206 -1.47 -8.14 5.64
CA ALA A 206 -1.22 -9.56 5.78
C ALA A 206 -2.39 -10.41 5.26
N TRP A 207 -3.63 -10.01 5.56
CA TRP A 207 -4.82 -10.65 5.00
C TRP A 207 -4.89 -10.51 3.47
N LEU A 208 -4.64 -9.31 2.93
CA LEU A 208 -4.59 -9.10 1.48
C LEU A 208 -3.49 -9.93 0.80
N LEU A 209 -2.34 -10.10 1.46
CA LEU A 209 -1.26 -10.94 0.97
C LEU A 209 -1.66 -12.42 0.92
N ILE A 210 -2.35 -12.93 1.95
CA ILE A 210 -2.94 -14.28 1.95
C ILE A 210 -3.93 -14.42 0.80
N ALA A 211 -4.84 -13.46 0.64
CA ALA A 211 -5.82 -13.46 -0.44
C ALA A 211 -5.14 -13.42 -1.83
N LEU A 212 -4.09 -12.61 -1.99
CA LEU A 212 -3.34 -12.50 -3.24
C LEU A 212 -2.63 -13.82 -3.57
N CYS A 213 -1.89 -14.39 -2.61
CA CYS A 213 -1.20 -15.66 -2.77
C CYS A 213 -2.18 -16.78 -3.15
N TRP A 214 -3.27 -16.91 -2.39
CA TRP A 214 -4.34 -17.87 -2.65
C TRP A 214 -4.93 -17.69 -4.06
N SER A 215 -5.35 -16.47 -4.41
CA SER A 215 -6.03 -16.20 -5.68
C SER A 215 -5.14 -16.40 -6.91
N VAL A 216 -3.83 -16.17 -6.79
CA VAL A 216 -2.86 -16.43 -7.86
C VAL A 216 -2.60 -17.92 -8.02
N LEU A 217 -2.29 -18.63 -6.93
CA LEU A 217 -1.90 -20.04 -6.96
C LEU A 217 -3.08 -20.99 -7.22
N ARG A 218 -4.29 -20.66 -6.75
CA ARG A 218 -5.50 -21.50 -6.91
C ARG A 218 -5.88 -21.72 -8.37
N ARG A 219 -5.46 -20.80 -9.25
CA ARG A 219 -5.64 -20.90 -10.70
C ARG A 219 -4.79 -22.00 -11.34
N ALA A 220 -3.69 -22.38 -10.71
CA ALA A 220 -2.86 -23.50 -11.14
C ALA A 220 -3.30 -24.81 -10.44
N SER A 221 -3.45 -24.78 -9.12
CA SER A 221 -3.92 -25.94 -8.35
C SER A 221 -4.43 -25.53 -6.95
N PRO A 222 -5.54 -26.09 -6.44
CA PRO A 222 -5.96 -25.90 -5.05
C PRO A 222 -4.90 -26.35 -4.05
N TRP A 223 -4.18 -27.44 -4.33
CA TRP A 223 -3.10 -27.93 -3.46
C TRP A 223 -1.91 -26.99 -3.43
N LEU A 224 -1.57 -26.39 -4.58
CA LEU A 224 -0.51 -25.38 -4.63
C LEU A 224 -0.89 -24.12 -3.85
N ALA A 225 -2.16 -23.70 -3.93
CA ALA A 225 -2.67 -22.58 -3.15
C ALA A 225 -2.66 -22.87 -1.65
N ALA A 226 -3.04 -24.08 -1.25
CA ALA A 226 -2.97 -24.55 0.14
C ALA A 226 -1.53 -24.54 0.65
N ALA A 227 -0.62 -25.20 -0.07
CA ALA A 227 0.79 -25.26 0.27
C ALA A 227 1.43 -23.86 0.34
N GLY A 228 1.18 -23.00 -0.65
CA GLY A 228 1.70 -21.64 -0.66
C GLY A 228 1.16 -20.76 0.47
N THR A 229 -0.13 -20.88 0.79
CA THR A 229 -0.74 -20.14 1.90
C THR A 229 -0.20 -20.62 3.24
N LEU A 230 -0.18 -21.93 3.48
CA LEU A 230 0.33 -22.51 4.73
C LEU A 230 1.82 -22.23 4.93
N ASN A 231 2.62 -22.37 3.87
CA ASN A 231 4.06 -22.05 3.92
C ASN A 231 4.33 -20.56 4.17
N MET A 232 3.35 -19.70 3.91
CA MET A 232 3.45 -18.28 4.25
C MET A 232 2.96 -17.99 5.68
N THR A 233 1.86 -18.61 6.12
CA THR A 233 1.22 -18.27 7.40
C THR A 233 1.76 -19.01 8.61
N LEU A 234 2.30 -20.22 8.43
CA LEU A 234 2.81 -21.06 9.53
C LEU A 234 4.21 -20.69 10.03
N PRO A 235 5.15 -20.17 9.21
CA PRO A 235 6.45 -19.77 9.73
C PRO A 235 6.34 -18.73 10.84
N LEU A 236 7.14 -18.93 11.88
CA LEU A 236 7.19 -18.05 13.05
C LEU A 236 7.44 -16.57 12.66
N GLY A 237 8.25 -16.33 11.63
CA GLY A 237 8.51 -14.97 11.13
C GLY A 237 7.24 -14.24 10.64
N PHE A 238 6.32 -14.95 9.98
CA PHE A 238 5.05 -14.34 9.56
C PHE A 238 4.14 -14.06 10.75
N LEU A 239 4.08 -15.00 11.71
CA LEU A 239 3.33 -14.79 12.95
C LEU A 239 3.86 -13.59 13.74
N PHE A 240 5.17 -13.41 13.84
CA PHE A 240 5.77 -12.22 14.44
C PHE A 240 5.40 -10.94 13.70
N LEU A 241 5.40 -10.99 12.37
CA LEU A 241 5.00 -9.86 11.54
C LEU A 241 3.52 -9.46 11.73
N LEU A 242 2.66 -10.38 12.18
CA LEU A 242 1.29 -10.03 12.57
C LEU A 242 1.19 -9.36 13.93
N VAL A 243 2.17 -9.54 14.82
CA VAL A 243 2.14 -8.99 16.18
C VAL A 243 2.91 -7.69 16.35
N VAL A 244 3.83 -7.38 15.46
CA VAL A 244 4.58 -6.12 15.44
C VAL A 244 3.87 -5.13 14.54
N TYR A 245 3.52 -3.95 15.06
CA TYR A 245 2.92 -2.89 14.25
C TYR A 245 3.98 -2.31 13.31
N HIS A 246 4.15 -2.93 12.15
CA HIS A 246 5.19 -2.55 11.21
C HIS A 246 4.67 -2.48 9.78
N LEU A 247 5.38 -1.74 8.95
CA LEU A 247 5.05 -1.56 7.53
C LEU A 247 5.45 -2.77 6.67
N ASP A 248 6.01 -3.84 7.25
CA ASP A 248 6.51 -4.98 6.48
C ASP A 248 5.41 -5.77 5.78
N SER A 249 4.26 -5.99 6.43
CA SER A 249 3.11 -6.63 5.76
C SER A 249 2.73 -5.88 4.48
N TYR A 250 2.75 -4.54 4.57
CA TYR A 250 2.45 -3.65 3.46
C TYR A 250 3.51 -3.75 2.35
N ARG A 251 4.79 -3.76 2.72
CA ARG A 251 5.90 -3.98 1.77
C ARG A 251 5.84 -5.32 1.08
N ILE A 252 5.66 -6.41 1.83
CA ILE A 252 5.65 -7.78 1.27
C ILE A 252 4.46 -7.96 0.33
N PHE A 253 3.30 -7.39 0.68
CA PHE A 253 2.14 -7.33 -0.21
C PHE A 253 2.47 -6.63 -1.54
N LEU A 254 3.01 -5.41 -1.49
CA LEU A 254 3.37 -4.66 -2.69
C LEU A 254 4.47 -5.36 -3.48
N PHE A 255 5.49 -5.91 -2.83
CA PHE A 255 6.54 -6.70 -3.46
C PHE A 255 5.96 -7.90 -4.22
N SER A 256 5.05 -8.65 -3.60
CA SER A 256 4.38 -9.79 -4.22
C SER A 256 3.51 -9.38 -5.41
N ALA A 257 2.80 -8.24 -5.30
CA ALA A 257 2.04 -7.67 -6.40
C ALA A 257 2.96 -7.24 -7.57
N VAL A 258 4.09 -6.60 -7.28
CA VAL A 258 5.11 -6.20 -8.25
C VAL A 258 5.69 -7.43 -8.97
N MET A 259 6.07 -8.48 -8.24
CA MET A 259 6.60 -9.72 -8.83
C MET A 259 5.56 -10.42 -9.72
N ALA A 260 4.32 -10.54 -9.25
CA ALA A 260 3.23 -11.12 -10.06
C ALA A 260 2.98 -10.30 -11.34
N MET A 261 3.01 -8.97 -11.23
CA MET A 261 2.83 -8.06 -12.35
C MET A 261 4.00 -8.11 -13.33
N LEU A 262 5.24 -8.24 -12.86
CA LEU A 262 6.43 -8.39 -13.70
C LEU A 262 6.32 -9.64 -14.58
N VAL A 263 5.98 -10.79 -13.97
CA VAL A 263 5.76 -12.05 -14.71
C VAL A 263 4.65 -11.88 -15.73
N ALA A 264 3.54 -11.23 -15.38
CA ALA A 264 2.46 -10.98 -16.32
C ALA A 264 2.91 -10.05 -17.47
N ALA A 265 3.62 -8.97 -17.19
CA ALA A 265 4.12 -8.03 -18.18
C ALA A 265 5.06 -8.69 -19.19
N PHE A 266 5.95 -9.59 -18.76
CA PHE A 266 6.79 -10.35 -19.69
C PHE A 266 6.01 -11.36 -20.53
N ARG A 267 5.01 -12.04 -19.95
CA ARG A 267 4.24 -13.07 -20.67
C ARG A 267 3.37 -12.51 -21.79
N SER A 268 2.82 -11.31 -21.62
CA SER A 268 2.09 -10.63 -22.69
C SER A 268 2.31 -9.12 -22.51
N PRO A 269 3.34 -8.57 -23.15
CA PRO A 269 3.71 -7.16 -22.99
C PRO A 269 2.61 -6.23 -23.50
N SER A 270 2.25 -5.23 -22.70
CA SER A 270 1.38 -4.14 -23.14
C SER A 270 1.71 -2.87 -22.36
N PRO A 271 1.51 -1.66 -22.94
CA PRO A 271 1.74 -0.41 -22.22
C PRO A 271 0.98 -0.34 -20.89
N ALA A 272 -0.27 -0.81 -20.86
CA ALA A 272 -1.09 -0.83 -19.64
C ALA A 272 -0.45 -1.65 -18.50
N ARG A 273 0.19 -2.79 -18.83
CA ARG A 273 0.87 -3.63 -17.84
C ARG A 273 2.15 -3.00 -17.33
N TRP A 274 2.93 -2.36 -18.20
CA TRP A 274 4.15 -1.64 -17.81
C TRP A 274 3.84 -0.40 -16.97
N LEU A 275 2.77 0.33 -17.31
CA LEU A 275 2.27 1.44 -16.50
C LEU A 275 1.86 0.96 -15.09
N LEU A 276 1.07 -0.11 -14.99
CA LEU A 276 0.65 -0.67 -13.70
C LEU A 276 1.84 -1.20 -12.89
N LEU A 277 2.80 -1.88 -13.54
CA LEU A 277 4.03 -2.31 -12.88
C LEU A 277 4.81 -1.12 -12.31
N GLY A 278 4.93 -0.03 -13.08
CA GLY A 278 5.55 1.21 -12.64
C GLY A 278 4.84 1.81 -11.43
N THR A 279 3.51 1.89 -11.47
CA THR A 279 2.70 2.37 -10.32
C THR A 279 2.91 1.50 -9.08
N LEU A 280 2.90 0.17 -9.21
CA LEU A 280 3.11 -0.73 -8.07
C LEU A 280 4.53 -0.63 -7.51
N ALA A 281 5.55 -0.53 -8.37
CA ALA A 281 6.93 -0.35 -7.96
C ALA A 281 7.14 1.01 -7.27
N GLY A 282 6.53 2.07 -7.80
CA GLY A 282 6.53 3.39 -7.19
C GLY A 282 5.79 3.40 -5.84
N ALA A 283 4.64 2.72 -5.74
CA ALA A 283 3.95 2.54 -4.47
C ALA A 283 4.81 1.81 -3.44
N HIS A 284 5.53 0.76 -3.86
CA HIS A 284 6.45 0.05 -2.99
C HIS A 284 7.62 0.95 -2.53
N ALA A 285 8.17 1.76 -3.43
CA ALA A 285 9.15 2.78 -3.08
C ALA A 285 8.55 3.77 -2.06
N PHE A 286 7.34 4.26 -2.27
CA PHE A 286 6.72 5.23 -1.37
C PHE A 286 6.49 4.72 0.05
N VAL A 287 6.40 3.40 0.22
CA VAL A 287 6.36 2.75 1.54
C VAL A 287 7.75 2.65 2.15
N HIS A 288 8.77 2.31 1.36
CA HIS A 288 10.11 2.04 1.88
C HIS A 288 11.22 2.17 0.82
N SER A 289 12.43 2.56 1.25
CA SER A 289 13.59 2.80 0.38
C SER A 289 14.03 1.57 -0.42
N LEU A 290 13.89 0.38 0.16
CA LEU A 290 14.06 -0.89 -0.56
C LEU A 290 13.19 -1.01 -1.81
N GLY A 291 12.03 -0.35 -1.87
CA GLY A 291 11.22 -0.27 -3.08
C GLY A 291 11.83 0.61 -4.17
N ALA A 292 12.56 1.67 -3.81
CA ALA A 292 13.32 2.46 -4.78
C ALA A 292 14.48 1.66 -5.36
N ILE A 293 15.21 0.91 -4.52
CA ILE A 293 16.28 0.00 -4.95
C ILE A 293 15.70 -1.07 -5.88
N LEU A 294 14.59 -1.71 -5.49
CA LEU A 294 13.89 -2.67 -6.34
C LEU A 294 13.49 -2.06 -7.68
N GLY A 295 13.01 -0.81 -7.70
CA GLY A 295 12.68 -0.07 -8.92
C GLY A 295 13.86 -0.01 -9.90
N GLY A 296 15.05 0.31 -9.41
CA GLY A 296 16.29 0.29 -10.20
C GLY A 296 16.63 -1.11 -10.73
N ILE A 297 16.53 -2.13 -9.87
CA ILE A 297 16.75 -3.53 -10.28
C ILE A 297 15.76 -3.95 -11.36
N LEU A 298 14.48 -3.58 -11.24
CA LEU A 298 13.45 -3.90 -12.23
C LEU A 298 13.73 -3.25 -13.57
N VAL A 299 14.19 -2.00 -13.61
CA VAL A 299 14.62 -1.34 -14.85
C VAL A 299 15.73 -2.15 -15.52
N LEU A 300 16.75 -2.57 -14.77
CA LEU A 300 17.84 -3.40 -15.28
C LEU A 300 17.34 -4.74 -15.81
N VAL A 301 16.50 -5.45 -15.05
CA VAL A 301 15.89 -6.73 -15.47
C VAL A 301 15.10 -6.56 -16.76
N VAL A 302 14.29 -5.50 -16.88
CA VAL A 302 13.52 -5.23 -18.10
C VAL A 302 14.43 -5.01 -19.30
N VAL A 303 15.51 -4.24 -19.17
CA VAL A 303 16.47 -4.01 -20.28
C VAL A 303 17.22 -5.28 -20.66
N LEU A 304 17.66 -6.06 -19.67
CA LEU A 304 18.49 -7.25 -19.89
C LEU A 304 17.69 -8.44 -20.46
N VAL A 305 16.46 -8.63 -19.97
CA VAL A 305 15.63 -9.81 -20.28
C VAL A 305 14.68 -9.59 -21.45
N SER A 306 14.30 -8.34 -21.76
CA SER A 306 13.43 -8.07 -22.91
C SER A 306 14.11 -8.46 -24.23
N SER A 307 13.34 -9.08 -25.12
CA SER A 307 13.81 -9.46 -26.45
C SER A 307 13.83 -8.26 -27.41
N GLY A 308 14.57 -8.40 -28.52
CA GLY A 308 14.70 -7.37 -29.55
C GLY A 308 15.89 -6.42 -29.34
N GLY A 309 15.97 -5.40 -30.20
CA GLY A 309 17.00 -4.36 -30.14
C GLY A 309 16.83 -3.39 -28.97
N MET A 310 17.80 -2.49 -28.78
CA MET A 310 17.83 -1.55 -27.65
C MET A 310 16.55 -0.71 -27.53
N GLU A 311 16.01 -0.21 -28.65
CA GLU A 311 14.78 0.57 -28.65
C GLU A 311 13.58 -0.22 -28.08
N ALA A 312 13.42 -1.48 -28.51
CA ALA A 312 12.35 -2.35 -28.03
C ALA A 312 12.49 -2.67 -26.54
N ARG A 313 13.72 -2.77 -26.03
CA ARG A 313 14.04 -2.99 -24.61
C ARG A 313 13.82 -1.74 -23.75
N LEU A 314 14.09 -0.54 -24.28
CA LEU A 314 13.92 0.73 -23.56
C LEU A 314 12.45 1.19 -23.52
N ARG A 315 11.64 0.83 -24.52
CA ARG A 315 10.23 1.24 -24.57
C ARG A 315 9.41 0.83 -23.32
N PRO A 316 9.47 -0.41 -22.82
CA PRO A 316 8.88 -0.80 -21.53
C PRO A 316 9.36 0.04 -20.34
N VAL A 317 10.66 0.37 -20.30
CA VAL A 317 11.25 1.20 -19.24
C VAL A 317 10.63 2.59 -19.22
N LEU A 318 10.46 3.20 -20.40
CA LEU A 318 9.81 4.51 -20.52
C LEU A 318 8.36 4.47 -20.00
N TRP A 319 7.60 3.41 -20.28
CA TRP A 319 6.26 3.24 -19.72
C TRP A 319 6.26 3.04 -18.21
N MET A 320 7.30 2.44 -17.64
CA MET A 320 7.36 2.14 -16.21
C MET A 320 7.86 3.32 -15.38
N ILE A 321 8.83 4.10 -15.87
CA ILE A 321 9.58 5.06 -15.05
C ILE A 321 8.75 6.27 -14.62
N GLY A 322 7.91 6.80 -15.51
CA GLY A 322 7.02 7.92 -15.18
C GLY A 322 6.09 7.59 -14.01
N PRO A 323 5.26 6.53 -14.11
CA PRO A 323 4.43 6.09 -13.00
C PRO A 323 5.21 5.72 -11.74
N LEU A 324 6.39 5.11 -11.85
CA LEU A 324 7.24 4.79 -10.70
C LEU A 324 7.65 6.05 -9.93
N LEU A 325 8.12 7.07 -10.65
CA LEU A 325 8.51 8.34 -10.05
C LEU A 325 7.29 9.04 -9.43
N LEU A 326 6.17 9.15 -10.16
CA LEU A 326 4.97 9.83 -9.67
C LEU A 326 4.29 9.11 -8.50
N ALA A 327 4.36 7.77 -8.44
CA ALA A 327 3.75 7.00 -7.37
C ALA A 327 4.63 6.91 -6.11
N GLY A 328 5.90 7.31 -6.16
CA GLY A 328 6.75 7.29 -4.97
C GLY A 328 8.22 7.57 -5.17
N GLY A 329 8.78 7.27 -6.36
CA GLY A 329 10.19 7.50 -6.62
C GLY A 329 10.61 8.97 -6.48
N LEU A 330 9.71 9.91 -6.79
CA LEU A 330 9.95 11.35 -6.66
C LEU A 330 10.27 11.75 -5.22
N HIS A 331 9.70 11.09 -4.21
CA HIS A 331 10.02 11.35 -2.80
C HIS A 331 11.53 11.18 -2.54
N TYR A 332 12.13 10.11 -3.03
CA TYR A 332 13.57 9.87 -2.85
C TYR A 332 14.44 10.79 -3.69
N VAL A 333 13.98 11.19 -4.88
CA VAL A 333 14.69 12.20 -5.68
C VAL A 333 14.74 13.51 -4.89
N LEU A 334 13.59 13.99 -4.40
CA LEU A 334 13.53 15.22 -3.62
C LEU A 334 14.31 15.11 -2.31
N ASP A 335 14.22 13.98 -1.61
CA ASP A 335 14.95 13.79 -0.35
C ASP A 335 16.46 13.73 -0.55
N THR A 336 16.94 13.13 -1.65
CA THR A 336 18.37 13.11 -1.99
C THR A 336 18.92 14.53 -2.24
N PHE A 337 18.19 15.36 -2.99
CA PHE A 337 18.73 16.67 -3.42
C PHE A 337 18.39 17.82 -2.46
N LEU A 338 17.24 17.77 -1.81
CA LEU A 338 16.71 18.87 -0.99
C LEU A 338 16.51 18.49 0.48
N GLY A 339 16.31 17.19 0.74
CA GLY A 339 16.01 16.67 2.07
C GLY A 339 17.25 16.12 2.75
N THR A 340 17.09 14.94 3.33
CA THR A 340 18.08 14.37 4.22
C THR A 340 19.32 13.82 3.52
N GLY A 341 19.26 13.63 2.21
CA GLY A 341 20.33 12.95 1.49
C GLY A 341 20.38 11.46 1.82
N TRP A 342 19.22 10.80 2.01
CA TRP A 342 19.10 9.44 2.55
C TRP A 342 20.08 8.40 1.98
N ILE A 343 20.39 8.47 0.68
CA ILE A 343 21.30 7.53 0.00
C ILE A 343 22.78 7.74 0.38
N PHE A 344 23.13 8.91 0.89
CA PHE A 344 24.49 9.29 1.30
C PHE A 344 24.66 9.33 2.81
N LYS A 345 23.61 9.04 3.58
CA LYS A 345 23.70 9.01 5.03
C LYS A 345 24.28 7.68 5.49
N ASP A 346 25.36 7.75 6.26
CA ASP A 346 25.77 6.64 7.10
C ASP A 346 24.70 6.40 8.16
N ILE A 347 24.28 5.15 8.32
CA ILE A 347 23.43 4.74 9.43
C ILE A 347 24.31 4.73 10.68
N ILE A 348 24.48 5.90 11.29
CA ILE A 348 25.20 6.04 12.56
C ILE A 348 24.20 5.64 13.65
N TRP A 349 24.38 4.43 14.19
CA TRP A 349 23.67 3.98 15.38
C TRP A 349 24.24 4.75 16.58
N PHE A 350 23.44 5.65 17.15
CA PHE A 350 23.77 6.37 18.39
C PHE A 350 23.25 5.63 19.62
#